data_AF-A0A925H1J4-F1
#
_entry.id   AF-A0A925H1J4-F1
#
_cell.length_a   1.000
_cell.length_b   1.000
_cell.length_c   1.000
_cell.angle_alpha   90.00
_cell.angle_beta   90.00
_cell.angle_gamma   90.00
#
_symmetry.space_group_name_H-M   'P 1'
#
loop_
_entity.id
_entity.type
_entity.pdbx_description
1 polymer ?
#
loop_
_entity_poly.entity_id
_entity_poly.type
_entity_poly.pdbx_seq_one_letter_code
_entity_poly.pdbx_strand_id
1 'polypeptide(L)'
;MKRTSAKQAKPAPAKKAKAKAKAVVVNPKAKAEAPKKNSAKDVLDFDNFPAGNVTRRDVTLCLACIFRLFTKQLGLAPRTAHNEIRRYAPTVAELTAREPERPFFKPSDEKNPHCPYCDAPKRWHARVAVHRVEGGKATDAARRALVKKLTTKDEQFHIHEEKKTTRQIFFEWLERLGQELNFEDDRAWMLAATRAYLQRLEPKMDWREVFGGVRAVRRSQRLAEGWELDGARLFLAPTIYNDVLLVQYLVSRSHRHGGRTFEGRLTLLDLVRGMRYGGHLQAHGITDRDQFDVLEKLVEQLTGGGDAPAKLHFIIDRRELLDKVKDVYERHS
;
A
#
# COMPACT_ATOMS: atom_id res chain seq x y z
N MET A 1 -58.24 -34.66 31.78
CA MET A 1 -59.36 -33.80 32.23
C MET A 1 -59.40 -32.54 31.37
N LYS A 2 -60.54 -32.28 30.73
CA LYS A 2 -60.86 -31.13 29.87
C LYS A 2 -61.22 -29.90 30.72
N ARG A 3 -60.88 -28.69 30.25
CA ARG A 3 -61.68 -27.44 30.27
C ARG A 3 -60.86 -26.33 29.57
N THR A 4 -61.14 -26.05 28.30
CA THR A 4 -62.07 -25.03 27.73
C THR A 4 -61.45 -23.66 27.54
N SER A 5 -61.55 -23.22 26.29
CA SER A 5 -61.15 -22.01 25.60
C SER A 5 -62.12 -20.84 25.79
N ALA A 6 -61.62 -19.61 25.59
CA ALA A 6 -62.31 -18.43 25.04
C ALA A 6 -61.32 -17.25 25.01
N LYS A 7 -61.40 -16.20 24.18
CA LYS A 7 -61.89 -15.94 22.82
C LYS A 7 -61.33 -14.54 22.48
N GLN A 8 -60.99 -14.29 21.21
CA GLN A 8 -60.46 -13.04 20.67
C GLN A 8 -61.39 -11.82 20.88
N ALA A 9 -60.81 -10.61 20.94
CA ALA A 9 -61.33 -9.40 20.28
C ALA A 9 -60.25 -8.31 20.12
N LYS A 10 -59.97 -7.94 18.86
CA LYS A 10 -59.53 -6.61 18.36
C LYS A 10 -60.78 -6.00 17.69
N PRO A 11 -60.96 -4.66 17.49
CA PRO A 11 -59.96 -3.80 16.81
C PRO A 11 -59.91 -2.27 17.17
N ALA A 12 -58.74 -1.67 16.87
CA ALA A 12 -58.38 -0.40 16.19
C ALA A 12 -59.17 0.94 16.42
N PRO A 13 -58.69 2.12 15.94
CA PRO A 13 -57.33 2.67 15.76
C PRO A 13 -57.18 4.14 16.26
N ALA A 14 -55.97 4.63 16.55
CA ALA A 14 -55.74 6.09 16.66
C ALA A 14 -54.36 6.55 16.16
N LYS A 15 -54.43 7.23 15.01
CA LYS A 15 -53.70 8.44 14.56
C LYS A 15 -52.15 8.47 14.57
N LYS A 16 -51.66 8.46 13.33
CA LYS A 16 -50.38 8.99 12.82
C LYS A 16 -49.94 10.30 13.48
N ALA A 17 -48.72 10.34 13.99
CA ALA A 17 -47.94 11.58 14.15
C ALA A 17 -46.67 11.48 13.30
N LYS A 18 -46.63 12.30 12.23
CA LYS A 18 -45.47 12.53 11.37
C LYS A 18 -44.42 13.30 12.18
N ALA A 19 -43.30 12.67 12.55
CA ALA A 19 -42.11 13.39 12.98
C ALA A 19 -41.40 13.96 11.73
N LYS A 20 -41.50 15.28 11.57
CA LYS A 20 -40.85 16.04 10.50
C LYS A 20 -39.33 16.01 10.70
N ALA A 21 -38.62 15.56 9.66
CA ALA A 21 -37.20 15.81 9.48
C ALA A 21 -36.94 17.32 9.54
N LYS A 22 -36.11 17.76 10.49
CA LYS A 22 -35.56 19.11 10.49
C LYS A 22 -34.32 19.11 9.59
N ALA A 23 -34.49 19.64 8.40
CA ALA A 23 -33.40 20.07 7.55
C ALA A 23 -32.62 21.19 8.26
N VAL A 24 -31.34 20.93 8.55
CA VAL A 24 -30.41 21.99 8.97
C VAL A 24 -29.92 22.67 7.71
N VAL A 25 -30.46 23.85 7.44
CA VAL A 25 -29.95 24.80 6.45
C VAL A 25 -28.72 25.46 7.08
N VAL A 26 -27.52 25.04 6.66
CA VAL A 26 -26.29 25.82 6.88
C VAL A 26 -26.02 26.62 5.62
N ASN A 27 -25.99 27.94 5.79
CA ASN A 27 -25.80 28.94 4.75
C ASN A 27 -24.39 28.82 4.11
N PRO A 28 -24.24 28.93 2.78
CA PRO A 28 -22.98 28.72 2.08
C PRO A 28 -22.21 30.04 1.97
N LYS A 29 -21.23 30.29 2.85
CA LYS A 29 -20.22 31.34 2.65
C LYS A 29 -18.90 30.95 3.31
N ALA A 30 -18.26 29.93 2.75
CA ALA A 30 -16.81 29.76 2.84
C ALA A 30 -16.26 29.96 1.43
N LYS A 31 -15.46 31.02 1.26
CA LYS A 31 -14.74 31.30 0.01
C LYS A 31 -13.84 30.11 -0.30
N ALA A 32 -14.27 29.27 -1.24
CA ALA A 32 -13.41 28.27 -1.85
C ALA A 32 -12.31 29.02 -2.61
N GLU A 33 -11.08 28.91 -2.12
CA GLU A 33 -9.90 29.24 -2.92
C GLU A 33 -10.00 28.49 -4.25
N ALA A 34 -9.85 29.23 -5.35
CA ALA A 34 -9.91 28.67 -6.69
C ALA A 34 -8.92 27.50 -6.80
N PRO A 35 -9.34 26.35 -7.38
CA PRO A 35 -8.44 25.24 -7.59
C PRO A 35 -7.32 25.71 -8.52
N LYS A 36 -6.09 25.61 -8.03
CA LYS A 36 -4.89 25.81 -8.83
C LYS A 36 -5.01 24.94 -10.07
N LYS A 37 -4.85 25.58 -11.24
CA LYS A 37 -4.68 25.01 -12.58
C LYS A 37 -4.53 23.49 -12.56
N ASN A 38 -5.58 22.79 -12.98
CA ASN A 38 -5.50 21.38 -13.32
C ASN A 38 -4.31 21.16 -14.25
N SER A 39 -3.25 20.53 -13.72
CA SER A 39 -2.25 19.87 -14.53
C SER A 39 -2.97 18.93 -15.50
N ALA A 40 -2.45 18.81 -16.72
CA ALA A 40 -2.95 17.91 -17.76
C ALA A 40 -3.52 16.62 -17.16
N LYS A 41 -4.74 16.23 -17.56
CA LYS A 41 -5.42 14.97 -17.17
C LYS A 41 -4.38 13.91 -16.81
N ASP A 42 -4.37 13.50 -15.55
CA ASP A 42 -3.29 12.69 -15.00
C ASP A 42 -3.17 11.40 -15.82
N VAL A 43 -2.16 11.35 -16.70
CA VAL A 43 -1.95 10.22 -17.63
C VAL A 43 -1.66 8.94 -16.82
N LEU A 44 -1.18 9.10 -15.59
CA LEU A 44 -0.98 8.07 -14.59
C LEU A 44 -2.26 7.84 -13.76
N ASP A 45 -3.25 7.22 -14.40
CA ASP A 45 -4.46 6.75 -13.73
C ASP A 45 -4.29 5.28 -13.30
N PHE A 46 -4.34 5.05 -11.98
CA PHE A 46 -4.25 3.73 -11.36
C PHE A 46 -5.59 3.22 -10.81
N ASP A 47 -6.71 3.88 -11.08
CA ASP A 47 -8.02 3.54 -10.50
C ASP A 47 -8.52 2.16 -10.95
N ASN A 48 -8.08 1.71 -12.13
CA ASN A 48 -8.39 0.38 -12.66
C ASN A 48 -7.52 -0.75 -12.07
N PHE A 49 -6.59 -0.42 -11.17
CA PHE A 49 -5.75 -1.42 -10.54
C PHE A 49 -6.31 -1.84 -9.18
N PRO A 50 -6.35 -3.15 -8.89
CA PRO A 50 -6.35 -3.70 -7.55
C PRO A 50 -5.67 -2.85 -6.46
N ALA A 51 -6.42 -2.53 -5.40
CA ALA A 51 -5.83 -1.92 -4.20
C ALA A 51 -4.78 -2.87 -3.62
N GLY A 52 -3.59 -2.34 -3.30
CA GLY A 52 -2.48 -3.13 -2.74
C GLY A 52 -1.49 -3.71 -3.77
N ASN A 53 -1.83 -3.72 -5.07
CA ASN A 53 -0.91 -4.18 -6.13
C ASN A 53 -0.10 -3.04 -6.77
N VAL A 54 -0.51 -1.80 -6.53
CA VAL A 54 0.20 -0.60 -6.95
C VAL A 54 0.73 0.10 -5.72
N THR A 55 2.00 0.46 -5.76
CA THR A 55 2.64 1.26 -4.72
C THR A 55 3.43 2.39 -5.32
N ARG A 56 3.42 3.52 -4.62
CA ARG A 56 4.10 4.73 -5.03
C ARG A 56 5.18 5.05 -4.01
N ARG A 57 6.38 5.35 -4.48
CA ARG A 57 7.47 5.91 -3.69
C ARG A 57 7.91 7.20 -4.35
N ASP A 58 8.15 8.21 -3.54
CA ASP A 58 8.64 9.50 -4.01
C ASP A 58 10.04 9.73 -3.48
N VAL A 59 10.93 10.14 -4.37
CA VAL A 59 12.31 10.48 -4.06
C VAL A 59 12.55 11.90 -4.53
N THR A 60 13.24 12.69 -3.71
CA THR A 60 13.58 14.08 -4.05
C THR A 60 15.07 14.18 -4.32
N LEU A 61 15.43 14.93 -5.35
CA LEU A 61 16.82 15.27 -5.69
C LEU A 61 17.01 16.79 -5.70
N CYS A 62 18.21 17.22 -5.31
CA CYS A 62 18.56 18.65 -5.32
C CYS A 62 19.34 19.01 -6.58
N LEU A 63 18.71 19.77 -7.47
CA LEU A 63 19.34 20.25 -8.70
C LEU A 63 20.54 21.16 -8.40
N ALA A 64 20.56 21.91 -7.29
CA ALA A 64 21.72 22.72 -6.92
C ALA A 64 22.96 21.86 -6.63
N CYS A 65 22.79 20.74 -5.92
CA CYS A 65 23.87 19.77 -5.67
C CYS A 65 24.40 19.22 -6.99
N ILE A 66 23.49 18.80 -7.87
CA ILE A 66 23.83 18.15 -9.13
C ILE A 66 24.52 19.13 -10.09
N PHE A 67 23.98 20.34 -10.25
CA PHE A 67 24.63 21.38 -11.04
C PHE A 67 26.01 21.75 -10.49
N ARG A 68 26.17 21.83 -9.17
CA ARG A 68 27.48 22.11 -8.55
C ARG A 68 28.48 20.98 -8.81
N LEU A 69 28.06 19.72 -8.77
CA LEU A 69 28.88 18.56 -9.13
C LEU A 69 29.37 18.68 -10.58
N PHE A 70 28.45 18.86 -11.54
CA PHE A 70 28.82 18.94 -12.95
C PHE A 70 29.67 20.17 -13.32
N THR A 71 29.33 21.34 -12.77
CA THR A 71 30.00 22.59 -13.16
C THR A 71 31.28 22.85 -12.38
N LYS A 72 31.31 22.61 -11.06
CA LYS A 72 32.48 22.92 -10.23
C LYS A 72 33.45 21.75 -10.08
N GLN A 73 32.97 20.52 -10.01
CA GLN A 73 33.84 19.35 -9.80
C GLN A 73 34.26 18.71 -11.13
N LEU A 74 33.33 18.61 -12.08
CA LEU A 74 33.61 18.02 -13.41
C LEU A 74 33.96 19.06 -14.48
N GLY A 75 33.89 20.36 -14.17
CA GLY A 75 34.28 21.45 -15.08
C GLY A 75 33.41 21.60 -16.33
N LEU A 76 32.19 21.04 -16.34
CA LEU A 76 31.29 21.14 -17.50
C LEU A 76 30.68 22.53 -17.61
N ALA A 77 30.54 23.01 -18.85
CA ALA A 77 29.77 24.22 -19.12
C ALA A 77 28.30 24.04 -18.68
N PRO A 78 27.61 25.11 -18.20
CA PRO A 78 26.24 25.02 -17.69
C PRO A 78 25.24 24.37 -18.67
N ARG A 79 25.38 24.66 -19.97
CA ARG A 79 24.54 24.06 -21.02
C ARG A 79 24.78 22.56 -21.17
N THR A 80 26.04 22.11 -21.06
CA THR A 80 26.39 20.69 -21.09
C THR A 80 25.87 19.99 -19.83
N ALA A 81 26.05 20.60 -18.66
CA ALA A 81 25.51 20.09 -17.39
C ALA A 81 23.97 19.96 -17.45
N HIS A 82 23.27 20.95 -17.99
CA HIS A 82 21.82 20.86 -18.20
C HIS A 82 21.43 19.67 -19.07
N ASN A 83 22.14 19.44 -20.19
CA ASN A 83 21.83 18.32 -21.09
C ASN A 83 22.09 16.96 -20.43
N GLU A 84 23.16 16.83 -19.63
CA GLU A 84 23.44 15.62 -18.85
C GLU A 84 22.34 15.35 -17.82
N ILE A 85 21.92 16.37 -17.07
CA ILE A 85 20.85 16.24 -16.07
C ILE A 85 19.51 15.90 -16.74
N ARG A 86 19.22 16.51 -17.89
CA ARG A 86 18.01 16.22 -18.67
C ARG A 86 17.99 14.77 -19.19
N ARG A 87 19.14 14.21 -19.55
CA ARG A 87 19.29 12.81 -19.99
C ARG A 87 19.33 11.83 -18.83
N TYR A 88 19.45 12.30 -17.59
CA TYR A 88 19.59 11.43 -16.43
C TYR A 88 18.37 10.51 -16.25
N ALA A 89 18.62 9.22 -16.44
CA ALA A 89 17.67 8.13 -16.32
C ALA A 89 17.96 7.35 -15.02
N PRO A 90 17.36 7.71 -13.87
CA PRO A 90 17.61 6.99 -12.63
C PRO A 90 17.14 5.53 -12.77
N THR A 91 17.94 4.60 -12.24
CA THR A 91 17.56 3.18 -12.25
C THR A 91 16.59 2.87 -11.10
N VAL A 92 15.84 1.77 -11.21
CA VAL A 92 14.99 1.31 -10.10
C VAL A 92 15.83 1.07 -8.85
N ALA A 93 16.98 0.39 -9.00
CA ALA A 93 17.88 0.11 -7.89
C ALA A 93 18.33 1.38 -7.16
N GLU A 94 18.74 2.42 -7.90
CA GLU A 94 19.12 3.73 -7.34
C GLU A 94 17.98 4.37 -6.53
N LEU A 95 16.73 4.28 -7.01
CA LEU A 95 15.57 4.94 -6.39
C LEU A 95 14.97 4.14 -5.23
N THR A 96 15.13 2.81 -5.24
CA THR A 96 14.56 1.93 -4.22
C THR A 96 15.55 1.52 -3.15
N ALA A 97 16.84 1.77 -3.34
CA ALA A 97 17.89 1.47 -2.38
C ALA A 97 17.56 2.01 -0.97
N ARG A 98 17.99 1.26 0.04
CA ARG A 98 17.93 1.67 1.45
C ARG A 98 18.94 2.77 1.73
N GLU A 99 20.13 2.63 1.17
CA GLU A 99 21.22 3.60 1.21
C GLU A 99 21.41 4.14 -0.21
N PRO A 100 20.89 5.32 -0.53
CA PRO A 100 21.02 5.86 -1.87
C PRO A 100 22.48 6.27 -2.14
N GLU A 101 23.05 5.81 -3.24
CA GLU A 101 24.40 6.20 -3.68
C GLU A 101 24.48 7.67 -4.10
N ARG A 102 23.33 8.28 -4.41
CA ARG A 102 23.19 9.69 -4.79
C ARG A 102 22.52 10.47 -3.65
N PRO A 103 22.62 11.81 -3.63
CA PRO A 103 21.99 12.67 -2.62
C PRO A 103 20.46 12.76 -2.81
N PHE A 104 19.81 11.61 -2.78
CA PHE A 104 18.37 11.45 -2.73
C PHE A 104 17.91 11.61 -1.29
N PHE A 105 16.83 12.36 -1.10
CA PHE A 105 16.23 12.52 0.21
C PHE A 105 14.71 12.36 0.13
N LYS A 106 14.12 11.96 1.25
CA LYS A 106 12.67 11.86 1.37
C LYS A 106 12.07 13.28 1.29
N PRO A 107 10.92 13.46 0.63
CA PRO A 107 10.17 14.70 0.72
C PRO A 107 9.95 15.06 2.20
N SER A 108 10.24 16.30 2.58
CA SER A 108 9.95 16.82 3.92
C SER A 108 8.63 17.58 3.89
N ASP A 109 7.81 17.37 4.91
CA ASP A 109 6.54 18.08 5.14
C ASP A 109 6.75 19.47 5.78
N GLU A 110 8.00 19.85 6.06
CA GLU A 110 8.32 21.18 6.55
C GLU A 110 7.87 22.26 5.56
N LYS A 111 7.50 23.44 6.11
CA LYS A 111 6.99 24.56 5.31
C LYS A 111 8.02 25.06 4.29
N ASN A 112 9.29 25.06 4.66
CA ASN A 112 10.42 25.47 3.83
C ASN A 112 11.55 24.44 3.93
N PRO A 113 11.41 23.29 3.23
CA PRO A 113 12.41 22.25 3.30
C PRO A 113 13.68 22.71 2.55
N HIS A 114 14.82 22.53 3.19
CA HIS A 114 16.13 22.78 2.60
C HIS A 114 16.80 21.46 2.24
N CYS A 115 17.71 21.50 1.27
CA CYS A 115 18.47 20.32 0.90
C CYS A 115 19.38 19.93 2.07
N PRO A 116 19.35 18.67 2.56
CA PRO A 116 20.18 18.26 3.70
C PRO A 116 21.68 18.26 3.38
N TYR A 117 22.06 18.35 2.10
CA TYR A 117 23.46 18.28 1.66
C TYR A 117 24.09 19.65 1.33
N CYS A 118 23.28 20.61 0.89
CA CYS A 118 23.80 21.91 0.43
C CYS A 118 22.99 23.11 0.89
N ASP A 119 21.97 22.88 1.72
CA ASP A 119 21.06 23.90 2.25
C ASP A 119 20.32 24.70 1.16
N ALA A 120 20.20 24.15 -0.05
CA ALA A 120 19.45 24.81 -1.12
C ALA A 120 17.94 24.77 -0.84
N PRO A 121 17.21 25.87 -1.11
CA PRO A 121 15.77 25.95 -0.88
C PRO A 121 14.98 25.05 -1.84
N LYS A 122 13.75 24.71 -1.45
CA LYS A 122 12.78 23.87 -2.19
C LYS A 122 12.66 24.13 -3.69
N ARG A 123 12.91 25.35 -4.16
CA ARG A 123 12.89 25.68 -5.60
C ARG A 123 13.85 24.84 -6.45
N TRP A 124 14.93 24.34 -5.84
CA TRP A 124 15.93 23.46 -6.46
C TRP A 124 15.58 21.97 -6.34
N HIS A 125 14.52 21.63 -5.62
CA HIS A 125 14.13 20.25 -5.40
C HIS A 125 13.29 19.78 -6.58
N ALA A 126 13.64 18.62 -7.10
CA ALA A 126 12.88 17.92 -8.13
C ALA A 126 12.45 16.57 -7.57
N ARG A 127 11.16 16.25 -7.68
CA ARG A 127 10.63 14.94 -7.29
C ARG A 127 10.72 13.98 -8.48
N VAL A 128 11.02 12.73 -8.16
CA VAL A 128 10.88 11.59 -9.06
C VAL A 128 9.94 10.60 -8.38
N ALA A 129 8.84 10.30 -9.04
CA ALA A 129 7.86 9.34 -8.56
C ALA A 129 8.15 7.97 -9.17
N VAL A 130 8.17 6.92 -8.34
CA VAL A 130 8.32 5.54 -8.78
C VAL A 130 7.05 4.79 -8.43
N HIS A 131 6.35 4.32 -9.45
CA HIS A 131 5.18 3.46 -9.31
C HIS A 131 5.58 2.02 -9.55
N ARG A 132 5.45 1.18 -8.54
CA ARG A 132 5.65 -0.27 -8.61
C ARG A 132 4.28 -0.95 -8.76
N VAL A 133 4.12 -1.71 -9.82
CA VAL A 133 2.95 -2.54 -10.11
C VAL A 133 3.37 -4.00 -10.08
N GLU A 134 2.71 -4.78 -9.22
CA GLU A 134 2.91 -6.23 -9.17
C GLU A 134 2.20 -6.90 -10.35
N GLY A 135 2.95 -7.66 -11.14
CA GLY A 135 2.44 -8.38 -12.31
C GLY A 135 1.64 -9.60 -11.91
N GLY A 136 0.44 -9.71 -12.44
CA GLY A 136 -0.44 -10.87 -12.25
C GLY A 136 -1.66 -10.79 -13.16
N LYS A 137 -2.49 -11.84 -13.14
CA LYS A 137 -3.72 -11.91 -13.96
C LYS A 137 -4.64 -10.71 -13.72
N ALA A 138 -4.70 -10.21 -12.48
CA ALA A 138 -5.56 -9.09 -12.09
C ALA A 138 -5.05 -7.71 -12.55
N THR A 139 -3.76 -7.57 -12.85
CA THR A 139 -3.13 -6.26 -13.17
C THR A 139 -2.68 -6.14 -14.63
N ASP A 140 -2.51 -7.24 -15.37
CA ASP A 140 -1.90 -7.21 -16.70
C ASP A 140 -2.70 -6.39 -17.74
N ALA A 141 -4.02 -6.54 -17.78
CA ALA A 141 -4.87 -5.79 -18.71
C ALA A 141 -4.82 -4.27 -18.44
N ALA A 142 -5.00 -3.87 -17.18
CA ALA A 142 -4.92 -2.47 -16.75
C ALA A 142 -3.52 -1.89 -17.01
N ARG A 143 -2.46 -2.64 -16.73
CA ARG A 143 -1.07 -2.26 -17.01
C ARG A 143 -0.83 -2.02 -18.49
N ARG A 144 -1.22 -2.95 -19.38
CA ARG A 144 -1.03 -2.78 -20.83
C ARG A 144 -1.77 -1.55 -21.33
N ALA A 145 -2.98 -1.31 -20.83
CA ALA A 145 -3.77 -0.12 -21.17
C ALA A 145 -3.07 1.17 -20.69
N LEU A 146 -2.52 1.19 -19.47
CA LEU A 146 -1.77 2.32 -18.94
C LEU A 146 -0.49 2.59 -19.75
N VAL A 147 0.32 1.56 -19.99
CA VAL A 147 1.58 1.68 -20.78
C VAL A 147 1.31 2.20 -22.19
N LYS A 148 0.20 1.80 -22.82
CA LYS A 148 -0.19 2.32 -24.14
C LYS A 148 -0.54 3.82 -24.11
N LYS A 149 -1.07 4.33 -22.99
CA LYS A 149 -1.37 5.76 -22.80
C LYS A 149 -0.13 6.58 -22.50
N LEU A 150 0.88 5.97 -21.87
CA LEU A 150 2.14 6.63 -21.55
C LEU A 150 2.95 6.84 -22.82
N THR A 151 2.82 8.03 -23.40
CA THR A 151 3.70 8.45 -24.49
C THR A 151 5.12 8.56 -23.96
N THR A 152 6.05 7.77 -24.51
CA THR A 152 7.49 7.88 -24.23
C THR A 152 8.15 9.07 -24.91
N LYS A 153 7.36 9.86 -25.66
CA LYS A 153 7.80 11.12 -26.26
C LYS A 153 8.33 12.04 -25.15
N ASP A 154 9.52 12.59 -25.36
CA ASP A 154 10.27 13.44 -24.43
C ASP A 154 10.83 12.75 -23.17
N GLU A 155 10.92 11.41 -23.15
CA GLU A 155 11.54 10.62 -22.06
C GLU A 155 10.91 10.87 -20.66
N GLN A 156 9.65 11.30 -20.63
CA GLN A 156 8.93 11.64 -19.40
C GLN A 156 8.69 10.44 -18.49
N PHE A 157 8.57 9.25 -19.07
CA PHE A 157 8.32 8.00 -18.36
C PHE A 157 9.34 6.95 -18.74
N HIS A 158 9.98 6.34 -17.75
CA HIS A 158 10.78 5.13 -17.96
C HIS A 158 10.04 3.93 -17.39
N ILE A 159 9.91 2.89 -18.20
CA ILE A 159 9.22 1.65 -17.83
C ILE A 159 10.27 0.56 -17.72
N HIS A 160 10.40 -0.02 -16.54
CA HIS A 160 11.31 -1.13 -16.27
C HIS A 160 10.53 -2.37 -15.86
N GLU A 161 10.97 -3.52 -16.35
CA GLU A 161 10.48 -4.83 -15.94
C GLU A 161 11.59 -5.55 -15.17
N GLU A 162 11.27 -6.04 -13.98
CA GLU A 162 12.17 -6.84 -13.17
C GLU A 162 11.53 -8.21 -12.91
N LYS A 163 12.30 -9.28 -13.08
CA LYS A 163 11.85 -10.64 -12.78
C LYS A 163 12.25 -10.99 -11.36
N LYS A 164 11.29 -11.37 -10.52
CA LYS A 164 11.50 -11.83 -9.15
C LYS A 164 10.67 -13.06 -8.89
N THR A 165 10.96 -13.79 -7.83
CA THR A 165 10.06 -14.86 -7.40
C THR A 165 8.86 -14.29 -6.65
N THR A 166 7.73 -15.01 -6.66
CA THR A 166 6.55 -14.64 -5.84
C THR A 166 6.90 -14.51 -4.36
N ARG A 167 7.80 -15.36 -3.85
CA ARG A 167 8.35 -15.27 -2.50
C ARG A 167 9.13 -13.97 -2.25
N GLN A 168 10.01 -13.58 -3.17
CA GLN A 168 10.75 -12.30 -3.05
C GLN A 168 9.80 -11.10 -3.02
N ILE A 169 8.81 -11.06 -3.92
CA ILE A 169 7.81 -9.99 -3.95
C ILE A 169 7.05 -9.89 -2.63
N PHE A 170 6.70 -11.03 -2.04
CA PHE A 170 6.00 -11.10 -0.76
C PHE A 170 6.85 -10.58 0.41
N PHE A 171 8.13 -10.95 0.49
CA PHE A 171 9.01 -10.42 1.54
C PHE A 171 9.29 -8.92 1.38
N GLU A 172 9.45 -8.43 0.15
CA GLU A 172 9.52 -6.98 -0.11
C GLU A 172 8.24 -6.25 0.32
N TRP A 173 7.09 -6.89 0.11
CA TRP A 173 5.81 -6.36 0.58
C TRP A 173 5.74 -6.33 2.11
N LEU A 174 6.17 -7.40 2.81
CA LEU A 174 6.24 -7.45 4.27
C LEU A 174 7.18 -6.38 4.85
N GLU A 175 8.35 -6.20 4.24
CA GLU A 175 9.32 -5.20 4.69
C GLU A 175 8.75 -3.78 4.57
N ARG A 176 8.16 -3.45 3.42
CA ARG A 176 7.50 -2.16 3.22
C ARG A 176 6.34 -1.96 4.18
N LEU A 177 5.49 -2.99 4.35
CA LEU A 177 4.38 -2.94 5.30
C LEU A 177 4.91 -2.63 6.70
N GLY A 178 5.98 -3.30 7.13
CA GLY A 178 6.64 -3.01 8.42
C GLY A 178 7.15 -1.58 8.56
N GLN A 179 7.62 -0.94 7.48
CA GLN A 179 8.08 0.46 7.50
C GLN A 179 6.93 1.48 7.60
N GLU A 180 5.72 1.11 7.15
CA GLU A 180 4.53 1.97 7.18
C GLU A 180 3.75 1.85 8.50
N LEU A 181 3.95 0.76 9.23
CA LEU A 181 3.21 0.46 10.47
C LEU A 181 3.86 1.12 11.70
N ASN A 182 2.99 1.63 12.58
CA ASN A 182 3.39 2.08 13.91
C ASN A 182 3.17 0.96 14.94
N PHE A 183 4.23 0.26 15.33
CA PHE A 183 4.16 -0.85 16.29
C PHE A 183 3.89 -0.44 17.75
N GLU A 184 3.83 0.86 18.06
CA GLU A 184 3.48 1.36 19.40
C GLU A 184 1.99 1.19 19.71
N ASP A 185 1.11 1.29 18.71
CA ASP A 185 -0.33 1.04 18.86
C ASP A 185 -0.66 -0.36 18.34
N ASP A 186 -0.63 -1.34 19.25
CA ASP A 186 -0.82 -2.77 18.95
C ASP A 186 -2.08 -3.04 18.12
N ARG A 187 -3.17 -2.34 18.41
CA ARG A 187 -4.44 -2.58 17.74
C ARG A 187 -4.48 -1.95 16.37
N ALA A 188 -4.02 -0.72 16.23
CA ALA A 188 -4.04 0.00 14.97
C ALA A 188 -3.18 -0.69 13.91
N TRP A 189 -1.96 -1.12 14.28
CA TRP A 189 -1.08 -1.76 13.31
C TRP A 189 -1.56 -3.16 12.92
N MET A 190 -2.12 -3.93 13.86
CA MET A 190 -2.67 -5.26 13.53
C MET A 190 -3.85 -5.15 12.56
N LEU A 191 -4.76 -4.18 12.76
CA LEU A 191 -5.86 -3.92 11.82
C LEU A 191 -5.35 -3.47 10.45
N ALA A 192 -4.32 -2.61 10.42
CA ALA A 192 -3.71 -2.16 9.18
C ALA A 192 -3.03 -3.30 8.42
N ALA A 193 -2.31 -4.19 9.11
CA ALA A 193 -1.70 -5.38 8.54
C ALA A 193 -2.74 -6.35 7.98
N THR A 194 -3.83 -6.59 8.72
CA THR A 194 -4.96 -7.41 8.24
C THR A 194 -5.57 -6.81 6.97
N ARG A 195 -5.86 -5.51 6.97
CA ARG A 195 -6.40 -4.82 5.79
C ARG A 195 -5.47 -4.96 4.59
N ALA A 196 -4.17 -4.75 4.78
CA ALA A 196 -3.18 -4.85 3.71
C ALA A 196 -3.11 -6.27 3.13
N TYR A 197 -3.20 -7.30 3.97
CA TYR A 197 -3.26 -8.69 3.50
C TYR A 197 -4.55 -8.98 2.72
N LEU A 198 -5.70 -8.60 3.26
CA LEU A 198 -7.00 -8.82 2.62
C LEU A 198 -7.13 -8.09 1.27
N GLN A 199 -6.52 -6.90 1.14
CA GLN A 199 -6.41 -6.19 -0.14
C GLN A 199 -5.65 -7.00 -1.20
N ARG A 200 -4.63 -7.78 -0.82
CA ARG A 200 -3.93 -8.66 -1.76
C ARG A 200 -4.75 -9.90 -2.11
N LEU A 201 -5.46 -10.46 -1.13
CA LEU A 201 -6.28 -11.66 -1.31
C LEU A 201 -7.50 -11.40 -2.20
N GLU A 202 -8.23 -10.32 -1.91
CA GLU A 202 -9.44 -9.91 -2.62
C GLU A 202 -9.32 -8.45 -3.12
N PRO A 203 -8.53 -8.22 -4.18
CA PRO A 203 -8.20 -6.86 -4.63
C PRO A 203 -9.37 -6.05 -5.21
N LYS A 204 -10.46 -6.73 -5.57
CA LYS A 204 -11.66 -6.10 -6.13
C LYS A 204 -12.58 -5.52 -5.04
N MET A 205 -12.35 -5.88 -3.78
CA MET A 205 -13.17 -5.44 -2.66
C MET A 205 -12.69 -4.08 -2.15
N ASP A 206 -13.61 -3.16 -1.86
CA ASP A 206 -13.27 -1.90 -1.21
C ASP A 206 -13.05 -2.09 0.30
N TRP A 207 -11.86 -2.56 0.63
CA TRP A 207 -11.44 -2.75 2.01
C TRP A 207 -11.35 -1.46 2.82
N ARG A 208 -11.35 -0.26 2.20
CA ARG A 208 -11.40 0.99 2.96
C ARG A 208 -12.78 1.21 3.53
N GLU A 209 -13.81 0.96 2.74
CA GLU A 209 -15.20 1.01 3.20
C GLU A 209 -15.43 -0.01 4.31
N VAL A 210 -15.03 -1.27 4.08
CA VAL A 210 -15.19 -2.35 5.07
C VAL A 210 -14.50 -2.02 6.39
N PHE A 211 -13.27 -1.51 6.35
CA PHE A 211 -12.52 -1.16 7.57
C PHE A 211 -12.89 0.19 8.20
N GLY A 212 -13.74 1.01 7.56
CA GLY A 212 -14.09 2.34 8.05
C GLY A 212 -14.70 2.35 9.46
N GLY A 213 -15.37 1.27 9.86
CA GLY A 213 -15.94 1.08 11.20
C GLY A 213 -15.36 -0.09 12.00
N VAL A 214 -14.38 -0.83 11.45
CA VAL A 214 -13.85 -2.05 12.08
C VAL A 214 -12.99 -1.68 13.27
N ARG A 215 -13.34 -2.25 14.41
CA ARG A 215 -12.67 -2.08 15.69
C ARG A 215 -11.91 -3.33 16.11
N ALA A 216 -12.34 -4.51 15.68
CA ALA A 216 -11.68 -5.76 16.02
C ALA A 216 -11.85 -6.76 14.89
N VAL A 217 -10.86 -7.64 14.74
CA VAL A 217 -10.92 -8.80 13.84
C VAL A 217 -10.97 -10.05 14.70
N ARG A 218 -11.81 -11.01 14.34
CA ARG A 218 -12.02 -12.25 15.09
C ARG A 218 -12.08 -13.44 14.15
N ARG A 219 -11.69 -14.60 14.66
CA ARG A 219 -11.94 -15.88 14.00
C ARG A 219 -13.44 -16.18 14.03
N SER A 220 -14.00 -16.53 12.88
CA SER A 220 -15.37 -17.03 12.77
C SER A 220 -15.41 -18.53 13.10
N GLN A 221 -16.45 -18.95 13.81
CA GLN A 221 -16.77 -20.36 14.02
C GLN A 221 -17.84 -20.88 13.05
N ARG A 222 -18.54 -19.98 12.34
CA ARG A 222 -19.65 -20.32 11.45
C ARG A 222 -19.28 -20.25 9.97
N LEU A 223 -18.27 -19.44 9.61
CA LEU A 223 -17.83 -19.29 8.23
C LEU A 223 -16.80 -20.38 7.90
N ALA A 224 -17.06 -21.14 6.85
CA ALA A 224 -16.06 -22.01 6.25
C ALA A 224 -15.07 -21.20 5.38
N GLU A 225 -15.57 -20.19 4.66
CA GLU A 225 -14.81 -19.37 3.72
C GLU A 225 -15.22 -17.90 3.81
N GLY A 226 -14.34 -17.01 3.35
CA GLY A 226 -14.59 -15.56 3.27
C GLY A 226 -14.62 -14.86 4.63
N TRP A 227 -15.44 -13.80 4.70
CA TRP A 227 -15.52 -12.90 5.84
C TRP A 227 -16.94 -12.35 6.02
N GLU A 228 -17.23 -11.87 7.23
CA GLU A 228 -18.51 -11.25 7.57
C GLU A 228 -18.28 -10.06 8.50
N LEU A 229 -19.01 -8.97 8.27
CA LEU A 229 -19.00 -7.81 9.15
C LEU A 229 -20.23 -7.85 10.06
N ASP A 230 -20.00 -7.85 11.37
CA ASP A 230 -21.06 -7.75 12.39
C ASP A 230 -20.75 -6.56 13.31
N GLY A 231 -21.47 -5.46 13.07
CA GLY A 231 -21.25 -4.18 13.73
C GLY A 231 -19.82 -3.67 13.51
N ALA A 232 -19.07 -3.53 14.60
CA ALA A 232 -17.67 -3.06 14.56
C ALA A 232 -16.65 -4.22 14.53
N ARG A 233 -17.07 -5.45 14.25
CA ARG A 233 -16.22 -6.64 14.27
C ARG A 233 -16.20 -7.29 12.89
N LEU A 234 -14.98 -7.55 12.40
CA LEU A 234 -14.76 -8.33 11.19
C LEU A 234 -14.48 -9.79 11.58
N PHE A 235 -15.36 -10.69 11.17
CA PHE A 235 -15.20 -12.12 11.37
C PHE A 235 -14.59 -12.75 10.10
N LEU A 236 -13.43 -13.38 10.25
CA LEU A 236 -12.74 -14.06 9.16
C LEU A 236 -12.92 -15.57 9.27
N ALA A 237 -13.11 -16.25 8.14
CA ALA A 237 -13.06 -17.71 8.10
C ALA A 237 -11.72 -18.22 8.66
N PRO A 238 -11.70 -19.43 9.27
CA PRO A 238 -10.51 -19.98 9.93
C PRO A 238 -9.23 -19.91 9.09
N THR A 239 -9.29 -20.23 7.80
CA THR A 239 -8.13 -20.20 6.91
C THR A 239 -7.55 -18.79 6.80
N ILE A 240 -8.38 -17.81 6.43
CA ILE A 240 -7.97 -16.41 6.27
C ILE A 240 -7.48 -15.82 7.60
N TYR A 241 -8.12 -16.19 8.72
CA TYR A 241 -7.69 -15.73 10.03
C TYR A 241 -6.29 -16.22 10.38
N ASN A 242 -5.97 -17.50 10.13
CA ASN A 242 -4.64 -18.04 10.37
C ASN A 242 -3.58 -17.41 9.45
N ASP A 243 -3.93 -17.16 8.19
CA ASP A 243 -3.06 -16.44 7.25
C ASP A 243 -2.73 -15.02 7.74
N VAL A 244 -3.74 -14.32 8.27
CA VAL A 244 -3.56 -13.00 8.90
C VAL A 244 -2.64 -13.08 10.12
N LEU A 245 -2.78 -14.09 10.98
CA LEU A 245 -1.87 -14.30 12.12
C LEU A 245 -0.44 -14.52 11.65
N LEU A 246 -0.25 -15.30 10.57
CA LEU A 246 1.07 -15.53 9.99
C LEU A 246 1.69 -14.25 9.45
N VAL A 247 0.92 -13.42 8.73
CA VAL A 247 1.40 -12.11 8.25
C VAL A 247 1.78 -11.20 9.42
N GLN A 248 0.93 -11.09 10.44
CA GLN A 248 1.22 -10.27 11.64
C GLN A 248 2.48 -10.77 12.35
N TYR A 249 2.63 -12.08 12.48
CA TYR A 249 3.81 -12.71 13.03
C TYR A 249 5.06 -12.36 12.23
N LEU A 250 5.03 -12.50 10.90
CA LEU A 250 6.17 -12.23 10.02
C LEU A 250 6.59 -10.76 10.03
N VAL A 251 5.63 -9.84 9.96
CA VAL A 251 5.90 -8.38 9.98
C VAL A 251 6.49 -7.93 11.31
N SER A 252 6.04 -8.52 12.42
CA SER A 252 6.49 -8.13 13.77
C SER A 252 7.70 -8.93 14.30
N ARG A 253 8.18 -9.93 13.53
CA ARG A 253 9.24 -10.88 13.94
C ARG A 253 10.59 -10.21 14.24
N SER A 254 10.79 -8.95 13.86
CA SER A 254 11.98 -8.16 14.16
C SER A 254 12.12 -7.76 15.65
N HIS A 255 11.10 -7.98 16.50
CA HIS A 255 11.14 -7.59 17.91
C HIS A 255 11.50 -8.74 18.87
N ARG A 256 12.78 -9.18 18.82
CA ARG A 256 13.60 -9.92 19.82
C ARG A 256 13.06 -11.16 20.58
N HIS A 257 11.75 -11.46 20.71
CA HIS A 257 11.23 -12.58 21.53
C HIS A 257 9.94 -13.24 21.01
N GLY A 258 9.61 -13.12 19.73
CA GLY A 258 8.40 -13.69 19.11
C GLY A 258 7.55 -12.64 18.40
N GLY A 259 6.68 -13.08 17.48
CA GLY A 259 5.81 -12.19 16.71
C GLY A 259 4.56 -11.80 17.51
N ARG A 260 4.15 -10.55 17.42
CA ARG A 260 2.87 -10.07 17.96
C ARG A 260 1.75 -10.33 16.95
N THR A 261 0.62 -10.80 17.43
CA THR A 261 -0.57 -11.12 16.64
C THR A 261 -1.84 -10.79 17.43
N PHE A 262 -3.03 -10.97 16.82
CA PHE A 262 -4.30 -10.86 17.55
C PHE A 262 -4.45 -11.85 18.71
N GLU A 263 -3.70 -12.95 18.72
CA GLU A 263 -3.68 -13.94 19.80
C GLU A 263 -2.61 -13.63 20.87
N GLY A 264 -1.96 -12.47 20.75
CA GLY A 264 -0.89 -12.03 21.63
C GLY A 264 0.50 -12.28 21.03
N ARG A 265 1.50 -12.35 21.90
CA ARG A 265 2.88 -12.64 21.50
C ARG A 265 3.06 -14.15 21.38
N LEU A 266 3.31 -14.61 20.16
CA LEU A 266 3.51 -16.02 19.85
C LEU A 266 4.97 -16.26 19.46
N THR A 267 5.56 -17.35 19.99
CA THR A 267 6.74 -17.93 19.36
C THR A 267 6.35 -18.64 18.07
N LEU A 268 7.33 -18.99 17.23
CA LEU A 268 7.06 -19.81 16.05
C LEU A 268 6.37 -21.13 16.45
N LEU A 269 6.84 -21.73 17.54
CA LEU A 269 6.30 -22.99 18.05
C LEU A 269 4.84 -22.85 18.46
N ASP A 270 4.48 -21.77 19.16
CA ASP A 270 3.11 -21.52 19.59
C ASP A 270 2.18 -21.28 18.40
N LEU A 271 2.63 -20.52 17.41
CA LEU A 271 1.88 -20.28 16.16
C LEU A 271 1.63 -21.61 15.42
N VAL A 272 2.67 -22.41 15.22
CA VAL A 272 2.58 -23.71 14.54
C VAL A 272 1.67 -24.67 15.29
N ARG A 273 1.75 -24.72 16.63
CA ARG A 273 0.84 -25.52 17.45
C ARG A 273 -0.61 -25.05 17.29
N GLY A 274 -0.86 -23.75 17.39
CA GLY A 274 -2.20 -23.16 17.22
C GLY A 274 -2.82 -23.52 15.86
N MET A 275 -2.06 -23.36 14.77
CA MET A 275 -2.49 -23.71 13.41
C MET A 275 -2.74 -25.20 13.24
N ARG A 276 -1.95 -26.06 13.92
CA ARG A 276 -2.15 -27.51 13.90
C ARG A 276 -3.42 -27.92 14.61
N TYR A 277 -3.62 -27.48 15.85
CA TYR A 277 -4.83 -27.78 16.61
C TYR A 277 -6.08 -27.18 15.97
N GLY A 278 -5.94 -26.03 15.29
CA GLY A 278 -7.00 -25.39 14.54
C GLY A 278 -7.36 -26.07 13.21
N GLY A 279 -6.64 -27.13 12.81
CA GLY A 279 -6.86 -27.86 11.55
C GLY A 279 -6.33 -27.18 10.29
N HIS A 280 -5.68 -26.01 10.42
CA HIS A 280 -5.21 -25.22 9.28
C HIS A 280 -4.08 -25.93 8.53
N LEU A 281 -3.10 -26.50 9.24
CA LEU A 281 -2.02 -27.26 8.59
C LEU A 281 -2.56 -28.46 7.81
N GLN A 282 -3.56 -29.17 8.37
CA GLN A 282 -4.21 -30.29 7.70
C GLN A 282 -4.96 -29.85 6.44
N ALA A 283 -5.67 -28.71 6.50
CA ALA A 283 -6.37 -28.15 5.35
C ALA A 283 -5.43 -27.80 4.19
N HIS A 284 -4.17 -27.47 4.47
CA HIS A 284 -3.13 -27.23 3.48
C HIS A 284 -2.22 -28.44 3.20
N GLY A 285 -2.53 -29.62 3.75
CA GLY A 285 -1.73 -30.84 3.54
C GLY A 285 -0.32 -30.80 4.16
N ILE A 286 -0.08 -29.94 5.15
CA ILE A 286 1.22 -29.79 5.82
C ILE A 286 1.31 -30.78 6.98
N THR A 287 2.15 -31.81 6.84
CA THR A 287 2.30 -32.89 7.84
C THR A 287 3.62 -32.85 8.61
N ASP A 288 4.55 -31.98 8.24
CA ASP A 288 5.90 -31.90 8.80
C ASP A 288 5.87 -31.63 10.30
N ARG A 289 6.93 -32.04 11.00
CA ARG A 289 7.05 -31.88 12.45
C ARG A 289 7.98 -30.73 12.84
N ASP A 290 8.95 -30.41 11.98
CA ASP A 290 9.83 -29.28 12.21
C ASP A 290 9.10 -27.96 11.95
N GLN A 291 9.29 -27.00 12.86
CA GLN A 291 8.58 -25.72 12.81
C GLN A 291 9.06 -24.79 11.69
N PHE A 292 10.30 -24.94 11.23
CA PHE A 292 10.85 -24.15 10.13
C PHE A 292 10.37 -24.69 8.79
N ASP A 293 10.34 -26.02 8.62
CA ASP A 293 9.73 -26.65 7.42
C ASP A 293 8.26 -26.27 7.28
N VAL A 294 7.50 -26.30 8.39
CA VAL A 294 6.11 -25.84 8.41
C VAL A 294 6.01 -24.37 8.00
N LEU A 295 6.88 -23.50 8.53
CA LEU A 295 6.88 -22.08 8.18
C LEU A 295 7.15 -21.88 6.69
N GLU A 296 8.12 -22.58 6.11
CA GLU A 296 8.44 -22.48 4.68
C GLU A 296 7.25 -22.87 3.81
N LYS A 297 6.58 -23.98 4.14
CA LYS A 297 5.37 -24.44 3.43
C LYS A 297 4.21 -23.48 3.60
N LEU A 298 4.01 -22.92 4.79
CA LEU A 298 2.99 -21.88 5.01
C LEU A 298 3.25 -20.63 4.17
N VAL A 299 4.51 -20.17 4.09
CA VAL A 299 4.89 -19.05 3.21
C VAL A 299 4.69 -19.41 1.74
N GLU A 300 4.99 -20.64 1.34
CA GLU A 300 4.74 -21.13 -0.02
C GLU A 300 3.25 -21.11 -0.37
N GLN A 301 2.39 -21.51 0.57
CA GLN A 301 0.92 -21.44 0.41
C GLN A 301 0.44 -19.99 0.28
N LEU A 302 0.89 -19.10 1.17
CA LEU A 302 0.56 -17.67 1.12
C LEU A 302 0.99 -17.00 -0.20
N THR A 303 2.05 -17.49 -0.82
CA THR A 303 2.61 -16.94 -2.06
C THR A 303 2.09 -17.62 -3.32
N GLY A 304 1.26 -18.66 -3.20
CA GLY A 304 0.62 -19.35 -4.32
C GLY A 304 1.58 -20.20 -5.17
N GLY A 305 2.60 -20.80 -4.55
CA GLY A 305 3.56 -21.68 -5.24
C GLY A 305 5.02 -21.22 -5.19
N GLY A 306 5.43 -20.49 -4.15
CA GLY A 306 6.84 -20.36 -3.77
C GLY A 306 7.69 -19.52 -4.74
N ASP A 307 8.61 -20.16 -5.45
CA ASP A 307 9.61 -19.51 -6.30
C ASP A 307 9.16 -19.29 -7.76
N ALA A 308 7.85 -19.35 -8.01
CA ALA A 308 7.30 -19.07 -9.33
C ALA A 308 7.75 -17.68 -9.83
N PRO A 309 8.16 -17.57 -11.11
CA PRO A 309 8.62 -16.31 -11.66
C PRO A 309 7.43 -15.34 -11.77
N ALA A 310 7.58 -14.19 -11.14
CA ALA A 310 6.68 -13.06 -11.20
C ALA A 310 7.41 -11.83 -11.76
N LYS A 311 6.62 -10.91 -12.34
CA LYS A 311 7.14 -9.68 -12.93
C LYS A 311 6.76 -8.50 -12.07
N LEU A 312 7.71 -7.64 -11.77
CA LEU A 312 7.45 -6.31 -11.24
C LEU A 312 7.60 -5.31 -12.38
N HIS A 313 6.65 -4.40 -12.48
CA HIS A 313 6.68 -3.32 -13.44
C HIS A 313 6.86 -2.01 -12.70
N PHE A 314 7.91 -1.28 -13.04
CA PHE A 314 8.20 0.03 -12.49
C PHE A 314 7.94 1.09 -13.54
N ILE A 315 7.24 2.14 -13.16
CA ILE A 315 7.02 3.34 -13.96
C ILE A 315 7.67 4.49 -13.21
N ILE A 316 8.74 5.04 -13.76
CA ILE A 316 9.47 6.18 -13.21
C ILE A 316 8.93 7.43 -13.92
N ASP A 317 8.27 8.30 -13.15
CA ASP A 317 7.77 9.60 -13.62
C ASP A 317 8.85 10.67 -13.43
N ARG A 318 9.35 11.18 -14.56
CA ARG A 318 10.40 12.21 -14.64
C ARG A 318 9.83 13.58 -14.98
N ARG A 319 8.52 13.76 -15.13
CA ARG A 319 7.92 15.04 -15.59
C ARG A 319 8.34 16.21 -14.70
N GLU A 320 8.20 16.08 -13.39
CA GLU A 320 8.58 17.14 -12.43
C GLU A 320 10.09 17.42 -12.47
N LEU A 321 10.92 16.38 -12.64
CA LEU A 321 12.37 16.55 -12.84
C LEU A 321 12.69 17.35 -14.11
N LEU A 322 12.12 16.96 -15.25
CA LEU A 322 12.37 17.61 -16.53
C LEU A 322 11.89 19.07 -16.54
N ASP A 323 10.70 19.31 -15.98
CA ASP A 323 10.15 20.66 -15.82
C ASP A 323 11.04 21.51 -14.92
N LYS A 324 11.51 20.97 -13.79
CA LYS A 324 12.39 21.69 -12.87
C LYS A 324 13.77 21.98 -13.44
N VAL A 325 14.34 21.05 -14.19
CA VAL A 325 15.65 21.25 -14.85
C VAL A 325 15.56 22.38 -15.86
N LYS A 326 14.46 22.43 -16.62
CA LYS A 326 14.19 23.52 -17.56
C LYS A 326 14.01 24.87 -16.84
N ASP A 327 13.16 24.92 -15.83
CA ASP A 327 12.91 26.14 -15.02
C ASP A 327 14.19 26.70 -14.40
N VAL A 328 15.05 25.83 -13.87
CA VAL A 328 16.31 26.20 -13.24
C VAL A 328 17.31 26.72 -14.27
N TYR A 329 17.42 26.07 -15.43
CA TYR A 329 18.31 26.51 -16.49
C TYR A 329 17.89 27.88 -17.04
N GLU A 330 16.61 28.08 -17.38
CA GLU A 330 16.10 29.34 -17.95
C GLU A 330 16.30 30.56 -17.02
N ARG A 331 16.40 30.34 -15.70
CA ARG A 331 16.61 31.42 -14.72
C ARG A 331 18.07 31.69 -14.39
N HIS A 332 18.99 30.82 -14.80
CA HIS A 332 20.40 30.85 -14.41
C HIS A 332 21.39 30.76 -15.60
N SER A 333 20.88 30.66 -16.83
CA SER A 333 21.61 30.87 -18.09
C SER A 333 21.60 32.33 -18.51
#